data_AF-A0A167G364-F1
#
_entry.id   AF-A0A167G364-F1
#
_cell.length_a   1.000
_cell.length_b   1.000
_cell.length_c   1.000
_cell.angle_alpha   90.00
_cell.angle_beta   90.00
_cell.angle_gamma   90.00
#
_symmetry.space_group_name_H-M   'P 1'
#
loop_
_entity.id
_entity.type
_entity.pdbx_description
1 polymer ?
#
loop_
_entity_poly.entity_id
_entity_poly.type
_entity_poly.pdbx_seq_one_letter_code
_entity_poly.pdbx_strand_id
1 'polypeptide(L)' 'AIAVTASTGIAARNIGGVTLHSFAGVGLALEQASDIAWRIRNTSEVLKRWQELEVLIIDES' A
#
# COMPACT_ATOMS: atom_id res chain seq x y z
N ALA A 1 3.62 -12.23 -5.35
CA ALA A 1 4.48 -11.52 -4.36
C ALA A 1 3.77 -11.35 -3.01
N ILE A 2 4.51 -11.22 -1.91
CA ILE A 2 3.95 -10.99 -0.55
C ILE A 2 4.33 -9.58 -0.09
N ALA A 3 3.36 -8.81 0.43
CA ALA A 3 3.59 -7.52 1.07
C ALA A 3 3.22 -7.58 2.56
N VAL A 4 4.13 -7.10 3.41
CA VAL A 4 3.92 -6.96 4.85
C VAL A 4 3.74 -5.48 5.17
N THR A 5 2.62 -5.12 5.80
CA THR A 5 2.25 -3.72 6.01
C THR A 5 1.68 -3.44 7.41
N ALA A 6 1.72 -2.18 7.84
CA ALA A 6 1.08 -1.70 9.08
C ALA A 6 0.58 -0.24 8.97
N SER A 7 -0.18 0.27 9.96
CA SER A 7 -0.70 1.66 10.01
C SER A 7 0.42 2.70 10.07
N THR A 8 1.40 2.45 10.94
CA THR A 8 2.42 3.43 11.31
C THR A 8 3.80 3.01 10.85
N GLY A 9 4.67 3.99 10.59
CA GLY A 9 6.04 3.71 10.14
C GLY A 9 6.85 2.91 11.16
N ILE A 10 6.63 3.13 12.46
CA ILE A 10 7.32 2.40 13.52
C ILE A 10 6.85 0.93 13.56
N ALA A 11 5.54 0.68 13.52
CA ALA A 11 5.00 -0.68 13.50
C ALA A 11 5.43 -1.45 12.25
N ALA A 12 5.32 -0.82 11.08
CA ALA A 12 5.77 -1.42 9.82
C ALA A 12 7.24 -1.82 9.87
N ARG A 13 8.11 -0.95 10.42
CA ARG A 13 9.54 -1.25 10.58
C ARG A 13 9.79 -2.43 11.52
N ASN A 14 9.02 -2.56 12.60
CA ASN A 14 9.16 -3.65 13.57
C ASN A 14 8.86 -5.02 12.96
N ILE A 15 7.96 -5.10 11.99
CA ILE A 15 7.61 -6.34 11.27
C ILE A 15 8.34 -6.49 9.93
N GLY A 16 9.36 -5.66 9.66
CA GLY A 16 10.13 -5.70 8.40
C GLY A 16 9.32 -5.33 7.16
N GLY A 17 8.21 -4.61 7.33
CA GLY A 17 7.31 -4.15 6.28
C GLY A 17 7.41 -2.65 5.99
N VAL A 18 6.40 -2.14 5.28
CA VAL A 18 6.20 -0.71 5.01
C VAL A 18 4.81 -0.28 5.46
N THR A 19 4.50 1.02 5.51
CA THR A 19 3.11 1.40 5.84
C THR A 19 2.15 0.97 4.72
N LEU A 20 0.90 0.70 5.07
CA LEU A 20 -0.14 0.41 4.07
C LEU A 20 -0.25 1.55 3.04
N HIS A 21 -0.17 2.80 3.48
CA HIS A 21 -0.20 3.97 2.60
C HIS A 21 0.97 4.00 1.60
N SER A 22 2.19 3.70 2.07
CA SER A 22 3.38 3.61 1.22
C SER A 22 3.29 2.47 0.21
N PHE A 23 2.86 1.28 0.66
CA PHE A 23 2.66 0.13 -0.23
C PHE A 23 1.53 0.38 -1.24
N ALA A 24 0.42 0.96 -0.82
CA ALA A 24 -0.72 1.18 -1.69
C ALA A 24 -0.46 2.28 -2.74
N GLY A 25 0.50 3.17 -2.49
CA GLY A 25 0.81 4.30 -3.37
C GLY A 25 -0.26 5.39 -3.35
N VAL A 26 -1.01 5.49 -2.24
CA VAL A 26 -2.20 6.35 -2.12
C VAL A 26 -1.92 7.72 -1.52
N GLY A 27 -0.72 7.94 -0.97
CA GLY A 27 -0.43 9.15 -0.19
C GLY A 27 -1.25 9.17 1.09
N LEU A 28 -1.90 10.29 1.39
CA LEU A 28 -2.74 10.46 2.59
C LEU A 28 -4.16 9.87 2.45
N ALA A 29 -4.54 9.39 1.27
CA ALA A 29 -5.87 8.81 0.99
C ALA A 29 -7.07 9.70 1.40
N LEU A 30 -6.94 11.02 1.24
CA LEU A 30 -8.00 12.00 1.56
C LEU A 30 -9.01 12.21 0.41
N GLU A 31 -8.68 11.72 -0.78
CA GLU A 31 -9.49 11.82 -2.00
C GLU A 31 -10.53 10.69 -2.06
N GLN A 32 -11.47 10.75 -3.01
CA GLN A 32 -12.42 9.64 -3.19
C GLN A 32 -11.69 8.40 -3.71
N ALA A 33 -12.20 7.22 -3.36
CA ALA A 33 -11.62 5.95 -3.79
C ALA A 33 -11.49 5.83 -5.32
N SER A 34 -12.41 6.43 -6.08
CA SER A 34 -12.35 6.50 -7.55
C SER A 34 -11.13 7.26 -8.06
N ASP A 35 -10.82 8.39 -7.43
CA ASP A 35 -9.73 9.28 -7.84
C ASP A 35 -8.38 8.63 -7.52
N ILE A 36 -8.29 8.00 -6.33
CA ILE A 36 -7.15 7.21 -5.91
C ILE A 36 -6.94 6.02 -6.86
N ALA A 37 -7.99 5.28 -7.19
CA ALA A 37 -7.90 4.14 -8.10
C ALA A 37 -7.48 4.57 -9.51
N TRP A 38 -7.97 5.71 -9.99
CA TRP A 38 -7.53 6.29 -11.25
C TRP A 38 -6.03 6.63 -11.23
N ARG A 39 -5.54 7.26 -10.16
CA ARG A 39 -4.12 7.59 -10.00
C ARG A 39 -3.23 6.34 -9.93
N ILE A 40 -3.66 5.30 -9.21
CA ILE A 40 -2.96 4.00 -9.15
C ILE A 40 -2.85 3.40 -10.55
N ARG A 41 -3.96 3.35 -11.31
CA ARG A 41 -3.96 2.79 -12.67
C ARG A 41 -3.04 3.54 -13.64
N ASN A 42 -2.82 4.84 -13.42
CA ASN A 42 -1.93 5.65 -14.25
C ASN A 42 -0.47 5.68 -13.76
N THR A 43 -0.17 5.05 -12.63
CA THR A 43 1.19 4.95 -12.09
C THR A 43 1.71 3.53 -12.31
N SER A 44 2.48 3.32 -13.37
CA SER A 44 2.89 1.98 -13.83
C SER A 44 3.58 1.14 -12.75
N GLU A 45 4.44 1.74 -11.93
CA GLU A 45 5.12 1.06 -10.81
C GLU A 45 4.13 0.55 -9.76
N VAL A 46 3.20 1.42 -9.32
CA VAL A 46 2.21 1.11 -8.28
C VAL A 46 1.21 0.09 -8.81
N LEU A 47 0.74 0.26 -10.05
CA LEU A 47 -0.16 -0.69 -10.70
C LEU A 47 0.48 -2.07 -10.81
N LYS A 48 1.73 -2.15 -11.29
CA LYS A 48 2.45 -3.42 -11.40
C LYS A 48 2.60 -4.11 -10.05
N ARG A 49 2.97 -3.35 -9.01
CA ARG A 49 3.06 -3.85 -7.63
C ARG A 49 1.74 -4.46 -7.14
N TRP A 50 0.60 -3.82 -7.43
CA TRP A 50 -0.72 -4.36 -7.11
C TRP A 50 -1.07 -5.60 -7.93
N GLN A 51 -0.72 -5.64 -9.21
CA GLN A 51 -1.00 -6.77 -10.09
C GLN A 51 -0.16 -8.02 -9.77
N GLU A 52 1.07 -7.83 -9.30
CA GLU A 52 1.99 -8.92 -8.91
C GLU A 52 1.78 -9.38 -7.46
N LEU A 53 0.96 -8.69 -6.68
CA LEU A 53 0.66 -9.02 -5.30
C LEU A 53 -0.24 -10.26 -5.23
N GLU A 54 0.20 -11.26 -4.47
CA GLU A 54 -0.57 -12.47 -4.17
C GLU A 54 -1.13 -12.44 -2.75
N VAL A 55 -0.36 -11.88 -1.81
CA VAL A 55 -0.74 -11.83 -0.40
C VAL A 55 -0.41 -10.46 0.18
N LEU A 56 -1.41 -9.81 0.76
CA LEU A 56 -1.27 -8.59 1.55
C LEU A 56 -1.49 -8.91 3.03
N ILE A 57 -0.45 -8.72 3.83
CA ILE A 57 -0.51 -8.83 5.29
C ILE A 57 -0.60 -7.42 5.85
N ILE A 58 -1.61 -7.18 6.70
CA ILE A 58 -1.83 -5.90 7.38
C ILE A 58 -1.82 -6.18 8.88
N ASP A 59 -0.89 -5.55 9.60
CA ASP A 59 -0.78 -5.60 11.05
C ASP A 59 -1.14 -4.23 11.65
N GLU A 60 -2.17 -4.20 12.49
CA GLU A 60 -2.55 -3.05 13.30
C GLU A 60 -3.16 -3.55 14.62
N SER A 61 -2.45 -3.29 15.73
CA SER A 61 -3.04 -3.31 17.09
C SER A 61 -3.65 -1.98 17.44
#